data_AF-A0A067CYY7-F1
#
_entry.id   AF-A0A067CYY7-F1
#
_cell.length_a   1.000
_cell.length_b   1.000
_cell.length_c   1.000
_cell.angle_alpha   90.00
_cell.angle_beta   90.00
_cell.angle_gamma   90.00
#
_symmetry.space_group_name_H-M   'P 1'
#
loop_
_entity.id
_entity.type
_entity.pdbx_description
1 polymer ?
#
loop_
_entity_poly.entity_id
_entity_poly.type
_entity_poly.pdbx_seq_one_letter_code
_entity_poly.pdbx_strand_id
1 'polypeptide(L)'
;GLDPIAVASVFSTAQYMGEKRISDIDCFVLKLAANQTDLADRSDSTAEMIKHVIFGYFSQRSGLLVYLEDSYLTRIQSPGSLPTYWETTMATKIEDYRAIEGVMIAHSGQSSVIITRFGDNLKAGLSITRMEEIWTIDDLAFNVAGLSLDCFIPPKEVQKDSYPVDENLDWRSPLH
;
A
#
# COMPACT_ATOMS: atom_id res chain seq x y z
N GLY A 1 -3.90 8.76 -9.62
CA GLY A 1 -2.52 8.39 -10.00
C GLY A 1 -1.65 8.29 -8.77
N LEU A 2 -0.55 7.57 -8.83
CA LEU A 2 0.43 7.52 -7.74
C LEU A 2 1.23 8.83 -7.73
N ASP A 3 0.95 9.67 -6.73
CA ASP A 3 1.67 10.92 -6.48
C ASP A 3 3.03 10.63 -5.82
N PRO A 4 4.15 11.08 -6.40
CA PRO A 4 5.49 10.90 -5.81
C PRO A 4 5.64 11.48 -4.41
N ILE A 5 4.92 12.56 -4.07
CA ILE A 5 5.02 13.17 -2.73
C ILE A 5 4.39 12.25 -1.69
N ALA A 6 3.19 11.74 -1.96
CA ALA A 6 2.55 10.74 -1.11
C ALA A 6 3.43 9.49 -0.95
N VAL A 7 4.02 8.98 -2.03
CA VAL A 7 4.94 7.82 -1.97
C VAL A 7 6.17 8.13 -1.11
N ALA A 8 6.81 9.29 -1.31
CA ALA A 8 7.96 9.70 -0.51
C ALA A 8 7.61 9.83 0.98
N SER A 9 6.42 10.35 1.30
CA SER A 9 5.93 10.45 2.67
C SER A 9 5.77 9.07 3.33
N VAL A 10 5.19 8.09 2.60
CA VAL A 10 5.03 6.72 3.10
C VAL A 10 6.38 6.07 3.39
N PHE A 11 7.40 6.31 2.55
CA PHE A 11 8.74 5.73 2.70
C PHE A 11 9.71 6.58 3.54
N SER A 12 9.23 7.66 4.18
CA SER A 12 10.10 8.60 4.91
C SER A 12 10.83 7.96 6.10
N THR A 13 10.27 6.91 6.70
CA THR A 13 10.86 6.13 7.80
C THR A 13 11.43 4.79 7.35
N ALA A 14 11.55 4.57 6.03
CA ALA A 14 11.97 3.29 5.48
C ALA A 14 13.46 3.01 5.71
N GLN A 15 13.78 1.72 5.84
CA GLN A 15 15.15 1.24 5.90
C GLN A 15 15.71 1.08 4.49
N TYR A 16 16.91 1.63 4.24
CA TYR A 16 17.66 1.34 3.02
C TYR A 16 18.16 -0.11 3.02
N MET A 17 17.88 -0.83 1.93
CA MET A 17 18.19 -2.27 1.81
C MET A 17 19.29 -2.57 0.78
N GLY A 18 19.72 -1.59 0.00
CA GLY A 18 20.73 -1.76 -1.06
C GLY A 18 20.22 -1.33 -2.44
N GLU A 19 20.89 -1.83 -3.47
CA GLU A 19 20.61 -1.51 -4.87
C GLU A 19 20.24 -2.78 -5.64
N LYS A 20 19.32 -2.66 -6.60
CA LYS A 20 18.88 -3.76 -7.46
C LYS A 20 18.41 -3.19 -8.80
N ARG A 21 18.73 -3.90 -9.87
CA ARG A 21 18.22 -3.56 -11.21
C ARG A 21 16.88 -4.23 -11.46
N ILE A 22 15.86 -3.44 -11.77
CA ILE A 22 14.49 -3.89 -12.05
C ILE A 22 14.13 -3.44 -13.46
N SER A 23 13.81 -4.38 -14.36
CA SER A 23 13.45 -4.10 -15.76
C SER A 23 14.41 -3.11 -16.44
N ASP A 24 15.72 -3.38 -16.31
CA ASP A 24 16.82 -2.55 -16.83
C ASP A 24 16.97 -1.14 -16.23
N ILE A 25 16.26 -0.85 -15.13
CA ILE A 25 16.40 0.39 -14.36
C ILE A 25 17.17 0.10 -13.08
N ASP A 26 18.30 0.78 -12.89
CA ASP A 26 19.04 0.74 -11.62
C ASP A 26 18.23 1.43 -10.53
N CYS A 27 17.90 0.68 -9.48
CA CYS A 27 17.06 1.13 -8.38
C CYS A 27 17.80 1.04 -7.04
N PHE A 28 17.49 1.98 -6.14
CA PHE A 28 17.71 1.76 -4.71
C PHE A 28 16.45 1.17 -4.08
N VAL A 29 16.64 0.35 -3.03
CA VAL A 29 15.57 -0.42 -2.41
C VAL A 29 15.33 0.11 -1.00
N LEU A 30 14.08 0.48 -0.72
CA LEU A 30 13.62 0.87 0.61
C LEU A 30 12.64 -0.17 1.16
N LYS A 31 12.71 -0.44 2.46
CA LYS A 31 11.83 -1.37 3.16
C LYS A 31 11.06 -0.66 4.27
N LEU A 32 9.75 -0.87 4.28
CA LEU A 32 8.89 -0.53 5.40
C LEU A 32 8.39 -1.83 6.05
N ALA A 33 8.32 -1.84 7.37
CA ALA A 33 7.70 -2.92 8.12
C ALA A 33 6.77 -2.29 9.16
N ALA A 34 5.54 -2.78 9.23
CA ALA A 34 4.60 -2.36 10.27
C ALA A 34 5.17 -2.73 11.64
N ASN A 35 5.02 -1.81 12.60
CA ASN A 35 5.44 -2.08 13.97
C ASN A 35 4.39 -2.95 14.68
N GLN A 36 4.71 -3.44 15.88
CA GLN A 36 3.80 -4.33 16.64
C GLN A 36 2.48 -3.65 17.02
N THR A 37 2.49 -2.34 17.28
CA THR A 37 1.27 -1.57 17.57
C THR A 37 0.37 -1.49 16.35
N ASP A 38 0.91 -1.15 15.18
CA ASP A 38 0.16 -1.07 13.92
C ASP A 38 -0.46 -2.43 13.55
N LEU A 39 0.28 -3.52 13.79
CA LEU A 39 -0.18 -4.88 13.55
C LEU A 39 -1.30 -5.28 14.53
N ALA A 40 -1.17 -4.92 15.80
CA ALA A 40 -2.18 -5.18 16.83
C ALA A 40 -3.47 -4.38 16.58
N ASP A 41 -3.37 -3.12 16.16
CA ASP A 41 -4.53 -2.28 15.83
C ASP A 41 -5.34 -2.81 14.62
N ARG A 42 -4.68 -3.61 13.78
CA ARG A 42 -5.29 -4.32 12.63
C ARG A 42 -5.70 -5.76 12.94
N SER A 43 -5.63 -6.16 14.20
CA SER A 43 -5.97 -7.51 14.66
C SER A 43 -7.24 -7.51 15.51
N ASP A 44 -7.94 -8.63 15.53
CA ASP A 44 -9.08 -8.89 16.42
C ASP A 44 -9.00 -10.29 17.06
N SER A 45 -10.04 -10.68 17.80
CA SER A 45 -10.08 -11.98 18.50
C SER A 45 -9.99 -13.22 17.59
N THR A 46 -10.22 -13.05 16.30
CA THR A 46 -10.28 -14.13 15.30
C THR A 46 -9.24 -13.98 14.18
N ALA A 47 -8.74 -12.78 13.93
CA ALA A 47 -7.75 -12.49 12.89
C ALA A 47 -6.58 -11.68 13.47
N GLU A 48 -5.39 -12.28 13.47
CA GLU A 48 -4.13 -11.69 13.93
C GLU A 48 -3.24 -11.35 12.72
N MET A 49 -2.92 -10.07 12.53
CA MET A 49 -1.93 -9.64 11.54
C MET A 49 -0.53 -9.84 12.11
N ILE A 50 0.19 -10.85 11.63
CA ILE A 50 1.51 -11.23 12.14
C ILE A 50 2.62 -10.36 11.54
N LYS A 51 2.47 -10.02 10.26
CA LYS A 51 3.51 -9.31 9.51
C LYS A 51 2.89 -8.51 8.38
N HIS A 52 3.41 -7.30 8.20
CA HIS A 52 3.21 -6.50 7.00
C HIS A 52 4.54 -5.85 6.63
N VAL A 53 5.05 -6.16 5.44
CA VAL A 53 6.33 -5.61 4.94
C VAL A 53 6.15 -5.18 3.49
N ILE A 54 6.64 -3.98 3.20
CA ILE A 54 6.62 -3.38 1.87
C ILE A 54 8.06 -3.10 1.44
N PHE A 55 8.37 -3.39 0.18
CA PHE A 55 9.61 -2.97 -0.48
C PHE A 55 9.29 -2.06 -1.66
N GLY A 56 9.87 -0.86 -1.66
CA GLY A 56 9.81 0.07 -2.79
C GLY A 56 11.14 0.07 -3.53
N TYR A 57 11.08 -0.04 -4.86
CA TYR A 57 12.21 0.02 -5.76
C TYR A 57 12.16 1.35 -6.51
N PHE A 58 13.08 2.24 -6.21
CA PHE A 58 13.08 3.62 -6.72
C PHE A 58 14.23 3.80 -7.70
N SER A 59 13.94 4.38 -8.87
CA SER A 59 14.97 4.68 -9.87
C SER A 59 16.05 5.58 -9.26
N GLN A 60 17.31 5.18 -9.36
CA GLN A 60 18.43 6.02 -8.91
C GLN A 60 18.53 7.33 -9.71
N ARG A 61 18.06 7.32 -10.97
CA ARG A 61 18.12 8.48 -11.86
C ARG A 61 17.03 9.51 -11.57
N SER A 62 15.79 9.07 -11.35
CA SER A 62 14.64 9.98 -11.21
C SER A 62 14.04 10.05 -9.81
N GLY A 63 14.38 9.11 -8.92
CA GLY A 63 13.75 8.95 -7.61
C GLY A 63 12.31 8.41 -7.65
N LEU A 64 11.76 8.10 -8.83
CA LEU A 64 10.39 7.59 -8.98
C LEU A 64 10.31 6.09 -8.64
N LEU A 65 9.18 5.67 -8.06
CA LEU A 65 8.89 4.28 -7.77
C LEU A 65 8.69 3.50 -9.07
N VAL A 66 9.49 2.46 -9.28
CA VAL A 66 9.45 1.58 -10.47
C VAL A 66 8.68 0.29 -10.16
N TYR A 67 8.86 -0.23 -8.95
CA TYR A 67 8.27 -1.49 -8.53
C TYR A 67 7.97 -1.48 -7.04
N LEU A 68 6.90 -2.16 -6.64
CA LEU A 68 6.46 -2.27 -5.26
C LEU A 68 6.16 -3.72 -4.95
N GLU A 69 6.78 -4.26 -3.90
CA GLU A 69 6.40 -5.55 -3.32
C GLU A 69 5.73 -5.30 -1.97
N ASP A 70 4.64 -6.00 -1.71
CA ASP A 70 3.88 -5.91 -0.47
C ASP A 70 3.53 -7.31 0.01
N SER A 71 3.75 -7.60 1.29
CA SER A 71 3.56 -8.93 1.86
C SER A 71 2.88 -8.85 3.22
N TYR A 72 1.76 -9.58 3.34
CA TYR A 72 0.95 -9.72 4.54
C TYR A 72 0.95 -11.17 5.00
N LEU A 73 1.06 -11.39 6.31
CA LEU A 73 0.79 -12.69 6.94
C LEU A 73 -0.27 -12.50 8.02
N THR A 74 -1.39 -13.19 7.86
CA THR A 74 -2.50 -13.17 8.82
C THR A 74 -2.77 -14.57 9.32
N ARG A 75 -2.93 -14.71 10.63
CA ARG A 75 -3.44 -15.92 11.26
C ARG A 75 -4.91 -15.72 11.57
N ILE A 76 -5.73 -16.65 11.09
CA ILE A 76 -7.16 -16.71 11.36
C ILE A 76 -7.44 -17.91 12.24
N GLN A 77 -8.11 -17.68 13.37
CA GLN A 77 -8.51 -18.73 14.29
C GLN A 77 -9.83 -18.38 14.97
N SER A 78 -10.87 -19.15 14.66
CA SER A 78 -12.12 -19.07 15.41
C SER A 78 -12.02 -19.85 16.72
N PRO A 79 -12.78 -19.49 17.76
CA PRO A 79 -12.81 -20.26 19.00
C PRO A 79 -13.15 -21.74 18.75
N GLY A 80 -12.31 -22.65 19.27
CA GLY A 80 -12.47 -24.09 19.08
C GLY A 80 -12.00 -24.62 17.72
N SER A 81 -11.49 -23.78 16.82
CA SER A 81 -10.84 -24.21 15.58
C SER A 81 -9.33 -24.18 15.70
N LEU A 82 -8.69 -24.94 14.82
CA LEU A 82 -7.25 -24.89 14.63
C LEU A 82 -6.88 -23.65 13.77
N PRO A 83 -5.67 -23.09 13.93
CA PRO A 83 -5.29 -21.88 13.21
C PRO A 83 -5.05 -22.14 11.72
N THR A 84 -5.47 -21.19 10.90
CA THR A 84 -5.19 -21.11 9.46
C THR A 84 -4.39 -19.86 9.17
N TYR A 85 -3.37 -19.95 8.32
CA TYR A 85 -2.53 -18.84 7.92
C TYR A 85 -2.81 -18.46 6.47
N TRP A 86 -2.80 -17.16 6.23
CA TRP A 86 -2.96 -16.55 4.92
C TRP A 86 -1.76 -15.64 4.67
N GLU A 87 -0.96 -15.97 3.68
CA GLU A 87 0.10 -15.11 3.17
C GLU A 87 -0.37 -14.50 1.85
N THR A 88 -0.41 -13.18 1.78
CA THR A 88 -0.70 -12.44 0.55
C THR A 88 0.55 -11.70 0.13
N THR A 89 1.06 -12.00 -1.06
CA THR A 89 2.18 -11.29 -1.67
C THR A 89 1.69 -10.61 -2.92
N MET A 90 1.87 -9.29 -2.98
CA MET A 90 1.51 -8.43 -4.10
C MET A 90 2.78 -7.83 -4.69
N ALA A 91 2.82 -7.75 -6.01
CA ALA A 91 3.93 -7.20 -6.75
C ALA A 91 3.36 -6.29 -7.84
N THR A 92 3.73 -5.01 -7.82
CA THR A 92 3.21 -4.01 -8.73
C THR A 92 4.32 -3.29 -9.46
N LYS A 93 4.27 -3.32 -10.79
CA LYS A 93 5.10 -2.49 -11.68
C LYS A 93 4.38 -1.17 -11.96
N ILE A 94 5.11 -0.07 -11.84
CA ILE A 94 4.60 1.28 -12.05
C ILE A 94 5.17 1.85 -13.34
N GLU A 95 4.30 2.32 -14.23
CA GLU A 95 4.66 2.70 -15.59
C GLU A 95 3.99 4.01 -16.02
N ASP A 96 4.44 4.51 -17.18
CA ASP A 96 3.85 5.68 -17.85
C ASP A 96 3.76 6.91 -16.94
N TYR A 97 4.89 7.29 -16.36
CA TYR A 97 5.02 8.54 -15.63
C TYR A 97 4.93 9.72 -16.59
N ARG A 98 3.93 10.58 -16.40
CA ARG A 98 3.71 11.80 -17.19
C ARG A 98 3.76 13.02 -16.28
N ALA A 99 4.31 14.11 -16.78
CA ALA A 99 4.32 15.38 -16.07
C ALA A 99 2.93 16.03 -16.18
N ILE A 100 2.22 16.16 -15.05
CA ILE A 100 0.97 16.91 -14.94
C ILE A 100 1.21 18.03 -13.94
N GLU A 101 1.08 19.28 -14.37
CA GLU A 101 1.34 20.48 -13.55
C GLU A 101 2.71 20.47 -12.82
N GLY A 102 3.72 19.87 -13.46
CA GLY A 102 5.08 19.78 -12.93
C GLY A 102 5.34 18.58 -12.00
N VAL A 103 4.33 17.75 -11.73
CA VAL A 103 4.46 16.53 -10.92
C VAL A 103 4.43 15.29 -11.83
N MET A 104 5.38 14.37 -11.64
CA MET A 104 5.44 13.13 -12.41
C MET A 104 4.47 12.10 -11.84
N ILE A 105 3.36 11.80 -12.52
CA ILE A 105 2.35 10.85 -12.04
C ILE A 105 2.29 9.63 -12.95
N ALA A 106 2.28 8.44 -12.34
CA ALA A 106 2.09 7.18 -13.06
C ALA A 106 0.66 7.05 -13.58
N HIS A 107 0.53 6.73 -14.87
CA HIS A 107 -0.75 6.55 -15.56
C HIS A 107 -1.05 5.09 -15.90
N SER A 108 -0.12 4.16 -15.69
CA SER A 108 -0.42 2.74 -15.84
C SER A 108 0.47 1.87 -14.97
N GLY A 109 0.08 0.60 -14.88
CA GLY A 109 0.90 -0.40 -14.22
C GLY A 109 0.29 -1.78 -14.30
N GLN A 110 1.02 -2.74 -13.74
CA GLN A 110 0.62 -4.13 -13.69
C GLN A 110 0.85 -4.66 -12.28
N SER A 111 -0.18 -5.25 -11.69
CA SER A 111 -0.14 -5.87 -10.38
C SER A 111 -0.34 -7.38 -10.51
N SER A 112 0.40 -8.14 -9.72
CA SER A 112 0.20 -9.58 -9.53
C SER A 112 0.04 -9.86 -8.05
N VAL A 113 -0.84 -10.79 -7.72
CA VAL A 113 -1.15 -11.16 -6.34
C VAL A 113 -1.12 -12.67 -6.21
N ILE A 114 -0.45 -13.16 -5.17
CA ILE A 114 -0.46 -14.56 -4.77
C ILE A 114 -1.00 -14.63 -3.35
N ILE A 115 -2.10 -15.36 -3.18
CA ILE A 115 -2.70 -15.64 -1.88
C ILE A 115 -2.45 -17.12 -1.58
N THR A 116 -1.68 -17.37 -0.53
CA THR A 116 -1.31 -18.71 -0.08
C THR A 116 -1.95 -18.99 1.27
N ARG A 117 -2.76 -20.04 1.33
CA ARG A 117 -3.39 -20.52 2.56
C ARG A 117 -2.75 -21.83 3.01
N PHE A 118 -2.30 -21.86 4.26
CA PHE A 118 -1.70 -23.03 4.91
C PHE A 118 -2.07 -23.10 6.39
N GLY A 119 -1.69 -24.16 7.11
CA GLY A 119 -2.18 -24.44 8.47
C GLY A 119 -3.02 -25.71 8.52
N ASP A 120 -3.73 -25.96 9.61
CA ASP A 120 -4.25 -27.25 10.12
C ASP A 120 -5.30 -28.02 9.28
N ASN A 121 -5.21 -27.92 7.96
CA ASN A 121 -5.79 -28.84 7.01
C ASN A 121 -4.70 -29.70 6.38
N LEU A 122 -3.96 -30.47 7.19
CA LEU A 122 -2.99 -31.46 6.70
C LEU A 122 -3.58 -32.43 5.65
N LYS A 123 -4.90 -32.54 5.58
CA LYS A 123 -5.62 -33.34 4.55
C LYS A 123 -5.91 -32.59 3.24
N ALA A 124 -6.06 -31.27 3.25
CA ALA A 124 -6.38 -30.48 2.06
C ALA A 124 -5.14 -29.84 1.39
N GLY A 125 -4.02 -29.74 2.13
CA GLY A 125 -2.76 -29.22 1.61
C GLY A 125 -2.74 -27.70 1.40
N LEU A 126 -1.67 -27.24 0.74
CA LEU A 126 -1.44 -25.85 0.38
C LEU A 126 -2.48 -25.39 -0.66
N SER A 127 -3.15 -24.28 -0.42
CA SER A 127 -4.06 -23.65 -1.38
C SER A 127 -3.47 -22.34 -1.86
N ILE A 128 -3.31 -22.20 -3.17
CA ILE A 128 -2.71 -21.01 -3.81
C ILE A 128 -3.71 -20.43 -4.80
N THR A 129 -4.01 -19.14 -4.65
CA THR A 129 -4.77 -18.35 -5.61
C THR A 129 -3.85 -17.29 -6.22
N ARG A 130 -3.95 -17.09 -7.54
CA ARG A 130 -3.19 -16.07 -8.25
C ARG A 130 -4.14 -15.12 -8.97
N MET A 131 -3.80 -13.84 -8.97
CA MET A 131 -4.55 -12.78 -9.64
C MET A 131 -3.57 -11.86 -10.36
N GLU A 132 -3.98 -11.31 -11.49
CA GLU A 132 -3.24 -10.31 -12.25
C GLU A 132 -4.19 -9.17 -12.63
N GLU A 133 -3.69 -7.95 -12.56
CA GLU A 133 -4.40 -6.73 -12.89
C GLU A 133 -3.48 -5.85 -13.75
N ILE A 134 -4.04 -5.25 -14.79
CA ILE A 134 -3.41 -4.16 -15.54
C ILE A 134 -4.33 -2.96 -15.37
N TRP A 135 -3.77 -1.85 -14.93
CA TRP A 135 -4.51 -0.62 -14.68
C TRP A 135 -3.99 0.51 -15.55
N THR A 136 -4.91 1.37 -15.98
CA THR A 136 -4.63 2.59 -16.75
C THR A 136 -5.45 3.74 -16.17
N ILE A 137 -4.90 4.94 -16.21
CA ILE A 137 -5.53 6.17 -15.76
C ILE A 137 -5.59 7.10 -16.97
N ASP A 138 -6.81 7.39 -17.42
CA ASP A 138 -7.03 8.22 -18.61
C ASP A 138 -6.99 9.71 -18.26
N ASP A 139 -7.74 10.11 -17.22
CA ASP A 139 -7.88 11.50 -16.81
C ASP A 139 -7.44 11.71 -15.37
N LEU A 140 -6.76 12.84 -15.14
CA LEU A 140 -6.31 13.29 -13.82
C LEU A 140 -6.65 14.77 -13.64
N ALA A 141 -7.19 15.09 -12.47
CA ALA A 141 -7.49 16.47 -12.09
C ALA A 141 -7.08 16.69 -10.64
N PHE A 142 -6.44 17.83 -10.38
CA PHE A 142 -6.13 18.29 -9.04
C PHE A 142 -7.23 19.24 -8.54
N ASN A 143 -7.45 19.25 -7.23
CA ASN A 143 -8.35 20.21 -6.56
C ASN A 143 -9.73 20.32 -7.23
N VAL A 144 -10.32 19.17 -7.57
CA VAL A 144 -11.59 19.09 -8.30
C VAL A 144 -12.68 19.87 -7.55
N ALA A 145 -13.19 20.91 -8.18
CA ALA A 145 -14.22 21.76 -7.60
C ALA A 145 -15.49 20.94 -7.28
N GLY A 146 -16.00 21.11 -6.05
CA GLY A 146 -17.20 20.40 -5.58
C GLY A 146 -16.93 19.09 -4.84
N LEU A 147 -15.67 18.63 -4.73
CA LEU A 147 -15.31 17.60 -3.76
C LEU A 147 -15.18 18.22 -2.36
N SER A 148 -15.98 17.75 -1.41
CA SER A 148 -15.88 18.10 0.02
C SER A 148 -15.47 16.88 0.86
N LEU A 149 -15.16 17.11 2.14
CA LEU A 149 -14.89 16.02 3.09
C LEU A 149 -16.06 15.04 3.22
N ASP A 150 -17.30 15.49 2.96
CA ASP A 150 -18.49 14.65 3.00
C ASP A 150 -18.50 13.57 1.90
N CYS A 151 -17.67 13.73 0.86
CA CYS A 151 -17.49 12.71 -0.17
C CYS A 151 -16.64 11.51 0.30
N PHE A 152 -15.91 11.65 1.41
CA PHE A 152 -14.99 10.64 1.92
C PHE A 152 -15.57 10.01 3.19
N ILE A 153 -16.47 9.05 3.00
CA ILE A 153 -17.18 8.39 4.11
C ILE A 153 -16.29 7.26 4.66
N PRO A 154 -15.83 7.32 5.93
CA PRO A 154 -15.05 6.25 6.51
C PRO A 154 -15.90 4.99 6.73
N PRO A 155 -15.28 3.79 6.77
CA PRO A 155 -15.95 2.56 7.19
C PRO A 155 -16.61 2.75 8.57
N LYS A 156 -17.78 2.14 8.79
CA LYS A 156 -18.58 2.34 10.02
C LYS A 156 -17.80 2.00 11.29
N GLU A 157 -16.84 1.09 11.17
CA GLU A 157 -15.99 0.58 12.23
C GLU A 157 -14.91 1.57 12.67
N VAL A 158 -14.62 2.59 11.85
CA VAL A 158 -13.62 3.66 12.11
C VAL A 158 -14.27 4.89 12.78
N GLN A 159 -15.58 4.89 13.00
CA GLN A 159 -16.27 5.91 13.79
C GLN A 159 -15.97 5.73 15.29
N LYS A 160 -14.70 5.88 15.69
CA LYS A 160 -14.29 6.01 17.09
C LYS A 160 -13.95 7.46 17.35
N ASP A 161 -14.83 8.07 18.14
CA ASP A 161 -14.68 9.28 18.95
C ASP A 161 -14.16 10.52 18.23
N SER A 162 -15.09 11.44 17.97
CA SER A 162 -14.89 12.82 17.56
C SER A 162 -13.68 13.48 18.24
N TYR A 163 -12.58 13.63 17.50
CA TYR A 163 -11.64 14.71 17.74
C TYR A 163 -12.29 16.01 17.29
N PRO A 164 -12.19 17.11 18.06
CA PRO A 164 -12.69 18.39 17.58
C PRO A 164 -11.94 18.73 16.29
N VAL A 165 -12.69 18.86 15.20
CA VAL A 165 -12.21 19.44 13.95
C VAL A 165 -11.70 20.82 14.30
N ASP A 166 -10.38 21.00 14.31
CA ASP A 166 -9.81 22.34 14.37
C ASP A 166 -10.10 23.00 13.02
N GLU A 167 -11.14 23.84 12.98
CA GLU A 167 -11.61 24.57 11.80
C GLU A 167 -10.58 25.59 11.25
N ASN A 168 -9.33 25.60 11.75
CA ASN A 168 -8.30 26.58 11.40
C ASN A 168 -7.04 26.03 10.70
N LEU A 169 -7.06 24.84 10.10
CA LEU A 169 -6.05 24.53 9.07
C LEU A 169 -6.48 25.11 7.72
N ASP A 170 -6.20 26.40 7.56
CA ASP A 170 -6.37 27.16 6.33
C ASP A 170 -5.36 26.65 5.29
N TRP A 171 -5.75 25.65 4.47
CA TRP A 171 -4.96 25.14 3.35
C TRP A 171 -4.88 26.13 2.17
N ARG A 172 -5.37 27.36 2.35
CA ARG A 172 -5.20 28.50 1.44
C ARG A 172 -4.01 29.36 1.84
N SER A 173 -2.81 28.79 1.87
CA SER A 173 -1.60 29.61 1.81
C SER A 173 -1.09 29.64 0.37
N PRO A 174 -1.14 30.79 -0.33
CA PRO A 174 -0.43 30.94 -1.59
C PRO A 174 1.06 30.94 -1.29
N LEU A 175 1.80 29.99 -1.87
CA LEU A 175 3.25 30.04 -1.90
C LEU A 175 3.67 31.31 -2.64
N HIS A 176 4.32 32.22 -1.93
CA HIS A 176 5.07 33.34 -2.50
C HIS A 176 6.50 32.90 -2.81
#